data_AF-A0A933K262-F1
#
_entry.id   AF-A0A933K262-F1
#
_cell.length_a   1.000
_cell.length_b   1.000
_cell.length_c   1.000
_cell.angle_alpha   90.00
_cell.angle_beta   90.00
_cell.angle_gamma   90.00
#
_symmetry.space_group_name_H-M   'P 1'
#
loop_
_entity.id
_entity.type
_entity.pdbx_description
1 polymer ?
#
loop_
_entity_poly.entity_id
_entity_poly.type
_entity_poly.pdbx_seq_one_letter_code
_entity_poly.pdbx_strand_id
1 'polypeptide(L)'
;MSARASSFYESGKFVVSSPPVTRKRCWDYPSWSPMQATGAPDTERAGDQTSAWASLETDKGLEWLELDYAPALVANQVRIRETYNPGAVTGVVLFDEQGKVLADIPVKDTSKQAPTFLVVEFPLTPRPVARVKVALNTSLVPGWNEIDAVELVGPKARGWATHARASSSYAFKSIEAFPATTSTGSR
;
A
#
# COMPACT_ATOMS: atom_id res chain seq x y z
N MET A 1 -13.25 3.41 37.66
CA MET A 1 -13.73 2.04 37.37
C MET A 1 -12.64 1.36 36.54
N SER A 2 -11.90 0.45 37.15
CA SER A 2 -10.75 -0.25 36.56
C SER A 2 -11.24 -1.55 35.93
N ALA A 3 -11.06 -1.72 34.62
CA ALA A 3 -11.33 -2.98 33.95
C ALA A 3 -10.07 -3.87 34.04
N ARG A 4 -10.19 -4.96 34.79
CA ARG A 4 -9.15 -6.00 34.92
C ARG A 4 -9.00 -6.74 33.59
N ALA A 5 -7.76 -6.94 33.16
CA ALA A 5 -7.43 -7.93 32.14
C ALA A 5 -7.62 -9.34 32.74
N SER A 6 -8.49 -10.14 32.13
CA SER A 6 -8.59 -11.57 32.44
C SER A 6 -7.46 -12.31 31.74
N SER A 7 -6.51 -12.80 32.52
CA SER A 7 -5.45 -13.71 32.08
C SER A 7 -6.02 -15.12 32.00
N PHE A 8 -5.98 -15.72 30.82
CA PHE A 8 -6.14 -17.17 30.65
C PHE A 8 -4.75 -17.79 30.46
N TYR A 9 -4.45 -18.78 31.30
CA TYR A 9 -3.17 -19.49 31.34
C TYR A 9 -3.36 -20.85 30.67
N GLU A 10 -2.80 -21.05 29.46
CA GLU A 10 -2.76 -22.38 28.86
C GLU A 10 -1.46 -22.60 28.07
N SER A 11 -0.60 -23.49 28.60
CA SER A 11 0.44 -24.23 27.88
C SER A 11 1.56 -23.47 27.15
N GLY A 12 2.41 -22.74 27.90
CA GLY A 12 3.86 -22.71 27.67
C GLY A 12 4.44 -22.33 26.29
N LYS A 13 3.67 -21.73 25.38
CA LYS A 13 4.15 -21.21 24.09
C LYS A 13 3.91 -19.71 24.06
N PHE A 14 4.97 -18.96 23.78
CA PHE A 14 4.88 -17.53 23.47
C PHE A 14 4.19 -17.41 22.11
N VAL A 15 2.86 -17.39 22.10
CA VAL A 15 2.10 -16.99 20.91
C VAL A 15 2.18 -15.47 20.90
N VAL A 16 3.04 -14.91 20.06
CA VAL A 16 2.95 -13.51 19.69
C VAL A 16 1.57 -13.36 19.04
N SER A 17 0.58 -12.89 19.79
CA SER A 17 -0.70 -12.50 19.23
C SER A 17 -0.38 -11.42 18.20
N SER A 18 -0.51 -11.75 16.92
CA SER A 18 -0.45 -10.73 15.88
C SER A 18 -1.47 -9.65 16.25
N PRO A 19 -1.10 -8.36 16.22
CA PRO A 19 -2.10 -7.30 16.42
C PRO A 19 -3.26 -7.53 15.43
N PRO A 20 -4.50 -7.14 15.78
CA PRO A 20 -5.64 -7.34 14.91
C PRO A 20 -5.31 -6.79 13.53
N VAL A 21 -5.30 -7.67 12.53
CA VAL A 21 -5.12 -7.28 11.13
C VAL A 21 -6.30 -6.38 10.81
N THR A 22 -6.05 -5.08 10.62
CA THR A 22 -7.07 -4.14 10.15
C THR A 22 -7.45 -4.60 8.74
N ARG A 23 -8.54 -5.35 8.65
CA ARG A 23 -9.08 -5.82 7.37
C ARG A 23 -9.81 -4.65 6.74
N LYS A 24 -9.22 -4.04 5.71
CA LYS A 24 -9.95 -3.13 4.83
C LYS A 24 -11.02 -3.91 4.06
N ARG A 25 -12.11 -3.26 3.70
CA ARG A 25 -13.03 -3.77 2.68
C ARG A 25 -13.07 -2.78 1.52
N CYS A 26 -13.22 -3.29 0.31
CA CYS A 26 -13.15 -2.51 -0.91
C CYS A 26 -14.14 -1.34 -1.05
N TRP A 27 -15.22 -1.31 -0.26
CA TRP A 27 -16.18 -0.19 -0.22
C TRP A 27 -15.92 0.83 0.90
N ASP A 28 -14.94 0.60 1.77
CA ASP A 28 -14.57 1.57 2.81
C ASP A 28 -13.87 2.81 2.19
N TYR A 29 -13.38 2.69 0.95
CA TYR A 29 -12.71 3.76 0.19
C TYR A 29 -13.23 3.85 -1.25
N PRO A 30 -13.06 5.00 -1.92
CA PRO A 30 -13.41 5.11 -3.33
C PRO A 30 -12.67 4.07 -4.17
N SER A 31 -13.35 3.53 -5.17
CA SER A 31 -12.78 2.57 -6.13
C SER A 31 -11.50 3.12 -6.74
N TRP A 32 -10.44 2.30 -6.79
CA TRP A 32 -9.12 2.67 -7.31
C TRP A 32 -8.36 3.78 -6.58
N SER A 33 -8.82 4.20 -5.41
CA SER A 33 -8.12 5.19 -4.58
C SER A 33 -6.81 4.64 -4.00
N PRO A 34 -5.85 5.50 -3.62
CA PRO A 34 -4.61 5.04 -2.98
C PRO A 34 -4.86 4.23 -1.71
N MET A 35 -5.92 4.55 -0.97
CA MET A 35 -6.31 3.84 0.25
C MET A 35 -6.65 2.36 0.00
N GLN A 36 -7.00 1.99 -1.23
CA GLN A 36 -7.16 0.59 -1.59
C GLN A 36 -5.86 -0.20 -1.42
N ALA A 37 -4.68 0.42 -1.47
CA ALA A 37 -3.40 -0.28 -1.25
C ALA A 37 -3.04 -0.53 0.25
N THR A 38 -3.96 -0.23 1.17
CA THR A 38 -3.74 -0.39 2.63
C THR A 38 -4.32 -1.70 3.17
N GLY A 39 -4.01 -2.06 4.41
CA GLY A 39 -4.53 -3.28 5.03
C GLY A 39 -4.11 -4.56 4.32
N ALA A 40 -4.70 -5.68 4.76
CA ALA A 40 -4.48 -6.96 4.08
C ALA A 40 -5.09 -6.97 2.66
N PRO A 41 -4.53 -7.76 1.73
CA PRO A 41 -5.10 -7.98 0.41
C PRO A 41 -6.57 -8.41 0.50
N ASP A 42 -7.45 -7.74 -0.24
CA ASP A 42 -8.86 -8.12 -0.37
C ASP A 42 -9.28 -8.28 -1.84
N THR A 43 -8.33 -8.19 -2.77
CA THR A 43 -8.52 -8.49 -4.19
C THR A 43 -8.26 -9.98 -4.47
N GLU A 44 -9.34 -10.75 -4.66
CA GLU A 44 -9.26 -12.22 -4.76
C GLU A 44 -8.84 -12.74 -6.13
N ARG A 45 -9.10 -11.99 -7.20
CA ARG A 45 -8.87 -12.41 -8.59
C ARG A 45 -8.01 -11.40 -9.34
N ALA A 46 -7.32 -11.89 -10.35
CA ALA A 46 -6.62 -11.05 -11.32
C ALA A 46 -7.62 -10.18 -12.08
N GLY A 47 -7.17 -9.00 -12.51
CA GLY A 47 -7.96 -8.11 -13.34
C GLY A 47 -8.15 -6.75 -12.70
N ASP A 48 -8.80 -5.86 -13.44
CA ASP A 48 -9.21 -4.55 -12.99
C ASP A 48 -10.25 -4.67 -11.87
N GLN A 49 -9.85 -4.39 -10.63
CA GLN A 49 -10.72 -4.48 -9.46
C GLN A 49 -10.71 -3.18 -8.67
N THR A 50 -11.91 -2.72 -8.29
CA THR A 50 -12.12 -1.50 -7.50
C THR A 50 -11.41 -1.53 -6.13
N SER A 51 -11.04 -2.72 -5.66
CA SER A 51 -10.33 -3.02 -4.41
C SER A 51 -8.81 -2.82 -4.48
N ALA A 52 -8.26 -2.44 -5.63
CA ALA A 52 -6.84 -2.14 -5.80
C ALA A 52 -6.63 -0.67 -6.20
N TRP A 53 -5.48 -0.07 -5.89
CA TRP A 53 -5.11 1.26 -6.39
C TRP A 53 -4.74 1.18 -7.87
N ALA A 54 -5.18 2.18 -8.65
CA ALA A 54 -4.72 2.43 -10.02
C ALA A 54 -4.44 3.92 -10.23
N SER A 55 -3.45 4.26 -11.06
CA SER A 55 -3.19 5.63 -11.52
C SER A 55 -4.36 6.21 -12.33
N LEU A 56 -4.38 7.53 -12.49
CA LEU A 56 -5.45 8.24 -13.22
C LEU A 56 -5.54 7.82 -14.70
N GLU A 57 -4.37 7.63 -15.31
CA GLU A 57 -4.18 7.31 -16.73
C GLU A 57 -3.32 6.04 -16.82
N THR A 58 -3.55 5.24 -17.85
CA THR A 58 -2.66 4.13 -18.22
C THR A 58 -1.43 4.69 -18.94
N ASP A 59 -0.32 3.96 -18.88
CA ASP A 59 0.84 4.16 -19.76
C ASP A 59 1.46 5.57 -19.75
N LYS A 60 1.14 6.40 -18.75
CA LYS A 60 1.58 7.81 -18.64
C LYS A 60 3.08 7.93 -18.39
N GLY A 61 3.70 6.88 -17.87
CA GLY A 61 5.09 6.84 -17.46
C GLY A 61 5.20 6.83 -15.93
N LEU A 62 5.98 7.76 -15.39
CA LEU A 62 6.35 7.75 -13.97
C LEU A 62 5.16 8.07 -13.05
N GLU A 63 4.87 7.13 -12.15
CA GLU A 63 3.85 7.26 -11.09
C GLU A 63 4.46 6.80 -9.75
N TRP A 64 3.83 7.17 -8.64
CA TRP A 64 4.24 6.73 -7.32
C TRP A 64 3.06 6.51 -6.38
N LEU A 65 3.25 5.58 -5.44
CA LEU A 65 2.36 5.29 -4.33
C LEU A 65 3.16 5.34 -3.03
N GLU A 66 2.80 6.25 -2.13
CA GLU A 66 3.36 6.36 -0.79
C GLU A 66 2.43 5.75 0.24
N LEU A 67 2.99 4.93 1.12
CA LEU A 67 2.28 4.13 2.10
C LEU A 67 2.89 4.37 3.48
N ASP A 68 2.07 4.74 4.45
CA ASP A 68 2.50 4.99 5.83
C ASP A 68 2.15 3.79 6.72
N TYR A 69 2.99 3.54 7.74
CA TYR A 69 2.92 2.39 8.64
C TYR A 69 2.85 2.85 10.09
N ALA A 70 1.77 2.48 10.77
CA ALA A 70 1.59 2.73 12.19
C ALA A 70 1.15 1.43 12.92
N PRO A 71 1.98 0.86 13.82
CA PRO A 71 3.30 1.34 14.21
C PRO A 71 4.37 1.11 13.14
N ALA A 72 5.37 2.00 13.08
CA ALA A 72 6.57 1.80 12.28
C ALA A 72 7.37 0.57 12.78
N LEU A 73 8.04 -0.14 11.88
CA LEU A 73 8.82 -1.33 12.25
C LEU A 73 10.14 -1.44 11.49
N VAL A 74 11.13 -2.09 12.11
CA VAL A 74 12.41 -2.42 11.47
C VAL A 74 12.19 -3.55 10.47
N ALA A 75 12.60 -3.35 9.23
CA ALA A 75 12.25 -4.21 8.10
C ALA A 75 13.47 -4.68 7.32
N ASN A 76 13.32 -5.79 6.60
CA ASN A 76 14.28 -6.30 5.63
C ASN A 76 13.59 -6.75 4.32
N GLN A 77 12.28 -6.58 4.22
CA GLN A 77 11.51 -6.95 3.04
C GLN A 77 10.26 -6.06 2.90
N VAL A 78 9.92 -5.73 1.66
CA VAL A 78 8.64 -5.15 1.25
C VAL A 78 7.97 -6.12 0.27
N ARG A 79 6.68 -6.38 0.47
CA ARG A 79 5.88 -7.23 -0.44
C ARG A 79 4.76 -6.39 -1.05
N ILE A 80 4.74 -6.28 -2.36
CA ILE A 80 3.76 -5.50 -3.13
C ILE A 80 2.81 -6.48 -3.82
N ARG A 81 1.52 -6.40 -3.51
CA ARG A 81 0.49 -7.24 -4.09
C ARG A 81 -0.02 -6.59 -5.38
N GLU A 82 0.41 -7.12 -6.52
CA GLU A 82 -0.03 -6.65 -7.83
C GLU A 82 -1.22 -7.49 -8.33
N THR A 83 -2.25 -6.85 -8.86
CA THR A 83 -3.54 -7.49 -9.21
C THR A 83 -3.94 -7.36 -10.68
N TYR A 84 -3.39 -6.37 -11.37
CA TYR A 84 -3.60 -6.17 -12.80
C TYR A 84 -2.36 -5.61 -13.48
N ASN A 85 -2.03 -6.16 -14.65
CA ASN A 85 -0.85 -5.83 -15.47
C ASN A 85 0.44 -5.60 -14.65
N PRO A 86 0.94 -6.62 -13.92
CA PRO A 86 2.10 -6.46 -13.06
C PRO A 86 3.39 -6.30 -13.88
N GLY A 87 4.48 -5.84 -13.25
CA GLY A 87 5.76 -5.63 -13.95
C GLY A 87 6.16 -4.16 -14.13
N ALA A 88 5.38 -3.23 -13.56
CA ALA A 88 5.60 -1.79 -13.73
C ALA A 88 6.38 -1.14 -12.58
N VAL A 89 6.67 -1.87 -11.49
CA VAL A 89 7.42 -1.32 -10.34
C VAL A 89 8.90 -1.15 -10.70
N THR A 90 9.44 0.04 -10.46
CA THR A 90 10.82 0.42 -10.79
C THR A 90 11.69 0.73 -9.58
N GLY A 91 11.09 0.94 -8.42
CA GLY A 91 11.86 1.20 -7.20
C GLY A 91 11.03 1.26 -5.94
N VAL A 92 11.74 1.13 -4.81
CA VAL A 92 11.18 1.24 -3.47
C VAL A 92 12.09 2.14 -2.64
N VAL A 93 11.53 3.21 -2.06
CA VAL A 93 12.24 4.10 -1.13
C VAL A 93 11.63 3.98 0.25
N LEU A 94 12.47 3.77 1.27
CA LEU A 94 12.07 3.61 2.66
C LEU A 94 12.42 4.87 3.44
N PHE A 95 11.50 5.33 4.29
CA PHE A 95 11.70 6.50 5.14
C PHE A 95 11.45 6.17 6.61
N ASP A 96 12.20 6.81 7.50
CA ASP A 96 11.90 6.82 8.93
C ASP A 96 10.76 7.81 9.28
N GLU A 97 10.41 7.87 10.56
CA GLU A 97 9.38 8.76 11.10
C GLU A 97 9.70 10.26 10.91
N GLN A 98 10.97 10.62 10.73
CA GLN A 98 11.41 11.99 10.47
C GLN A 98 11.47 12.30 8.96
N GLY A 99 11.10 11.35 8.10
CA GLY A 99 11.13 11.50 6.65
C GLY A 99 12.52 11.36 6.05
N LYS A 100 13.53 10.88 6.79
CA LYS A 100 14.86 10.60 6.25
C LYS A 100 14.87 9.24 5.54
N VAL A 101 15.50 9.22 4.37
CA VAL A 101 15.68 8.01 3.56
C VAL A 101 16.55 7.00 4.32
N LEU A 102 16.04 5.78 4.44
CA LEU A 102 16.72 4.62 5.01
C LEU A 102 17.32 3.73 3.92
N ALA A 103 16.62 3.59 2.80
CA ALA A 103 17.08 2.88 1.62
C ALA A 103 16.38 3.43 0.37
N ASP A 104 17.08 3.40 -0.75
CA ASP A 104 16.55 3.68 -2.10
C ASP A 104 16.96 2.50 -2.98
N ILE A 105 15.98 1.68 -3.34
CA ILE A 105 16.19 0.35 -3.89
C ILE A 105 15.64 0.35 -5.32
N PRO A 106 16.49 0.30 -6.37
CA PRO A 106 16.01 0.10 -7.72
C PRO A 106 15.45 -1.32 -7.86
N VAL A 107 14.30 -1.45 -8.52
CA VAL A 107 13.60 -2.71 -8.73
C VAL A 107 13.45 -2.95 -10.23
N LYS A 108 13.79 -4.16 -10.67
CA LYS A 108 13.44 -4.66 -11.99
C LYS A 108 12.32 -5.68 -11.81
N ASP A 109 11.09 -5.22 -11.93
CA ASP A 109 9.93 -6.09 -11.78
C ASP A 109 9.78 -7.01 -12.99
N THR A 110 9.83 -8.32 -12.74
CA THR A 110 9.72 -9.36 -13.76
C THR A 110 8.39 -10.10 -13.69
N SER A 111 7.46 -9.68 -12.83
CA SER A 111 6.11 -10.23 -12.74
C SER A 111 5.41 -10.21 -14.11
N LYS A 112 4.69 -11.28 -14.43
CA LYS A 112 3.92 -11.45 -15.68
C LYS A 112 2.49 -11.90 -15.47
N GLN A 113 2.18 -12.47 -14.31
CA GLN A 113 0.88 -13.03 -14.00
C GLN A 113 0.41 -12.44 -12.68
N ALA A 114 -0.86 -12.06 -12.65
CA ALA A 114 -1.54 -11.57 -11.46
C ALA A 114 -2.59 -12.59 -10.99
N PRO A 115 -3.03 -12.54 -9.72
CA PRO A 115 -2.42 -11.74 -8.67
C PRO A 115 -1.07 -12.32 -8.23
N THR A 116 -0.11 -11.47 -7.89
CA THR A 116 1.22 -11.91 -7.42
C THR A 116 1.75 -10.99 -6.32
N PHE A 117 2.72 -11.48 -5.55
CA PHE A 117 3.53 -10.64 -4.67
C PHE A 117 4.89 -10.42 -5.32
N LEU A 118 5.18 -9.18 -5.70
CA LEU A 118 6.54 -8.72 -5.91
C LEU A 118 7.22 -8.59 -4.54
N VAL A 119 8.33 -9.30 -4.34
CA VAL A 119 9.08 -9.31 -3.09
C VAL A 119 10.40 -8.56 -3.28
N VAL A 120 10.58 -7.49 -2.53
CA VAL A 120 11.80 -6.66 -2.55
C VAL A 120 12.52 -6.87 -1.23
N GLU A 121 13.70 -7.49 -1.29
CA GLU A 121 14.55 -7.76 -0.12
C GLU A 121 15.69 -6.76 -0.03
N PHE A 122 16.09 -6.42 1.20
CA PHE A 122 17.15 -5.46 1.48
C PHE A 122 17.78 -5.73 2.86
N PRO A 123 18.98 -5.19 3.14
CA PRO A 123 19.58 -5.28 4.47
C PRO A 123 18.64 -4.73 5.55
N LEU A 124 18.65 -5.34 6.74
CA LEU A 124 17.82 -4.91 7.86
C LEU A 124 17.98 -3.41 8.12
N THR A 125 16.87 -2.67 8.17
CA THR A 125 16.92 -1.22 8.35
C THR A 125 17.48 -0.87 9.75
N PRO A 126 18.29 0.20 9.86
CA PRO A 126 18.86 0.59 11.15
C PRO A 126 17.83 1.21 12.11
N ARG A 127 16.68 1.63 11.57
CA ARG A 127 15.59 2.31 12.27
C ARG A 127 14.24 1.83 11.74
N PRO A 128 13.14 2.02 12.50
CA PRO A 128 11.80 1.73 12.01
C PRO A 128 11.48 2.49 10.72
N VAL A 129 10.91 1.77 9.75
CA VAL A 129 10.36 2.35 8.53
C VAL A 129 8.94 2.79 8.85
N ALA A 130 8.68 4.09 8.70
CA ALA A 130 7.35 4.68 8.90
C ALA A 130 6.63 4.90 7.56
N ARG A 131 7.38 4.95 6.46
CA ARG A 131 6.82 5.16 5.13
C ARG A 131 7.60 4.43 4.05
N VAL A 132 6.88 3.91 3.07
CA VAL A 132 7.39 3.30 1.85
C VAL A 132 6.86 4.07 0.65
N LYS A 133 7.73 4.44 -0.29
CA LYS A 133 7.33 4.95 -1.61
C LYS A 133 7.64 3.90 -2.65
N VAL A 134 6.60 3.41 -3.32
CA VAL A 134 6.71 2.54 -4.50
C VAL A 134 6.72 3.44 -5.73
N ALA A 135 7.76 3.33 -6.54
CA ALA A 135 7.87 4.00 -7.84
C ALA A 135 7.46 3.03 -8.95
N LEU A 136 6.68 3.54 -9.91
CA LEU A 136 6.25 2.79 -11.08
C LEU A 136 6.65 3.53 -12.36
N ASN A 137 6.87 2.80 -13.43
CA ASN A 137 6.84 3.32 -14.78
C ASN A 137 5.75 2.58 -15.58
N THR A 138 4.57 3.17 -15.60
CA THR A 138 3.34 2.57 -16.17
C THR A 138 3.43 2.35 -17.67
N SER A 139 4.34 3.03 -18.39
CA SER A 139 4.55 2.79 -19.82
C SER A 139 5.32 1.50 -20.14
N LEU A 140 5.87 0.81 -19.13
CA LEU A 140 6.59 -0.45 -19.32
C LEU A 140 5.67 -1.65 -19.54
N VAL A 141 4.43 -1.58 -19.04
CA VAL A 141 3.45 -2.66 -19.14
C VAL A 141 2.10 -2.05 -19.51
N PRO A 142 1.61 -2.28 -20.74
CA PRO A 142 0.38 -1.67 -21.24
C PRO A 142 -0.84 -1.93 -20.34
N GLY A 143 -1.65 -0.89 -20.14
CA GLY A 143 -2.89 -0.92 -19.37
C GLY A 143 -2.74 -0.41 -17.94
N TRP A 144 -3.79 -0.55 -17.12
CA TRP A 144 -3.70 -0.17 -15.70
C TRP A 144 -2.85 -1.17 -14.93
N ASN A 145 -1.81 -0.67 -14.27
CA ASN A 145 -1.05 -1.45 -13.30
C ASN A 145 -1.67 -1.22 -11.92
N GLU A 146 -2.06 -2.30 -11.24
CA GLU A 146 -2.83 -2.21 -10.00
C GLU A 146 -2.13 -2.82 -8.80
N ILE A 147 -2.19 -2.12 -7.67
CA ILE A 147 -1.63 -2.55 -6.38
C ILE A 147 -2.74 -2.63 -5.33
N ASP A 148 -3.00 -3.82 -4.81
CA ASP A 148 -4.02 -4.09 -3.78
C ASP A 148 -3.47 -3.91 -2.37
N ALA A 149 -2.22 -4.25 -2.10
CA ALA A 149 -1.69 -4.13 -0.75
C ALA A 149 -0.17 -4.03 -0.76
N VAL A 150 0.38 -3.32 0.21
CA VAL A 150 1.82 -3.36 0.48
C VAL A 150 2.07 -3.75 1.93
N GLU A 151 2.90 -4.77 2.09
CA GLU A 151 3.34 -5.28 3.38
C GLU A 151 4.79 -4.90 3.64
N LEU A 152 5.07 -4.50 4.87
CA LEU A 152 6.42 -4.36 5.39
C LEU A 152 6.71 -5.54 6.33
N VAL A 153 7.83 -6.20 6.11
CA VAL A 153 8.22 -7.41 6.84
C VAL A 153 9.60 -7.22 7.46
N GLY A 154 9.71 -7.61 8.72
CA GLY A 154 10.95 -7.63 9.49
C GLY A 154 11.06 -8.89 10.36
N PRO A 155 12.21 -9.10 11.01
CA PRO A 155 12.48 -10.31 11.79
C PRO A 155 11.59 -10.46 13.03
N LYS A 156 11.03 -9.36 13.54
CA LYS A 156 10.21 -9.34 14.77
C LYS A 156 8.74 -9.03 14.53
N ALA A 157 8.40 -8.45 13.39
CA ALA A 157 7.06 -7.97 13.09
C ALA A 157 6.84 -7.86 11.59
N ARG A 158 5.57 -7.88 11.21
CA ARG A 158 5.10 -7.56 9.87
C ARG A 158 3.86 -6.67 10.00
N GLY A 159 3.65 -5.80 9.03
CA GLY A 159 2.55 -4.85 9.07
C GLY A 159 2.12 -4.44 7.68
N TRP A 160 0.82 -4.26 7.51
CA TRP A 160 0.24 -3.66 6.32
C TRP A 160 0.29 -2.14 6.44
N ALA A 161 0.34 -1.47 5.30
CA ALA A 161 0.16 -0.03 5.27
C ALA A 161 -1.17 0.37 5.91
N THR A 162 -1.18 1.46 6.67
CA THR A 162 -2.37 1.99 7.36
C THR A 162 -2.94 3.22 6.67
N HIS A 163 -2.15 3.88 5.81
CA HIS A 163 -2.56 5.03 5.04
C HIS A 163 -1.79 5.05 3.71
N ALA A 164 -2.37 5.67 2.68
CA ALA A 164 -1.73 5.78 1.38
C ALA A 164 -2.13 7.05 0.62
N ARG A 165 -1.19 7.54 -0.18
CA ARG A 165 -1.35 8.66 -1.13
C ARG A 165 -0.57 8.35 -2.40
N ALA A 166 -0.96 8.92 -3.53
CA ALA A 166 -0.32 8.65 -4.82
C ALA A 166 -0.14 9.92 -5.64
N SER A 167 0.71 9.85 -6.67
CA SER A 167 0.84 10.91 -7.69
C SER A 167 -0.48 11.21 -8.38
N SER A 168 -1.26 10.16 -8.63
CA SER A 168 -2.56 10.24 -9.27
C SER A 168 -3.42 9.03 -8.88
N SER A 169 -4.71 9.10 -9.14
CA SER A 169 -5.62 7.98 -8.93
C SER A 169 -6.83 8.11 -9.84
N TYR A 170 -7.31 6.97 -10.35
CA TYR A 170 -8.55 6.93 -11.12
C TYR A 170 -9.75 7.47 -10.30
N ALA A 171 -9.75 7.30 -8.98
CA ALA A 171 -10.76 7.85 -8.09
C ALA A 171 -10.91 9.38 -8.19
N PHE A 172 -9.90 10.11 -8.67
CA PHE A 172 -9.99 11.56 -8.86
C PHE A 172 -10.87 11.95 -10.05
N LYS A 173 -11.11 11.07 -11.05
CA LYS A 173 -12.09 11.31 -12.12
C LYS A 173 -13.52 11.47 -11.59
N SER A 174 -13.87 10.75 -10.52
CA SER A 174 -15.20 10.85 -9.90
C SER A 174 -15.43 12.13 -9.09
N ILE A 175 -14.37 12.90 -8.77
CA ILE A 175 -14.48 14.16 -8.01
C ILE A 175 -14.73 15.35 -8.95
N GLU A 176 -14.23 15.31 -10.18
CA GLU A 176 -14.47 16.36 -11.19
C GLU A 176 -15.84 16.28 -11.88
N ALA A 177 -16.58 15.18 -11.69
CA ALA A 177 -17.91 14.98 -12.27
C ALA A 177 -19.03 15.76 -11.55
N PHE A 178 -18.74 16.47 -10.46
CA PHE A 178 -19.66 17.44 -9.86
C PHE A 178 -19.31 18.84 -10.36
N PRO A 179 -20.14 19.49 -11.21
CA PRO A 179 -19.93 20.91 -11.50
C PRO A 179 -20.00 21.67 -10.18
N ALA A 180 -18.95 22.44 -9.90
CA ALA A 180 -18.97 23.40 -8.81
C ALA A 180 -20.19 24.29 -8.98
N THR A 181 -21.18 24.14 -8.10
CA THR A 181 -22.27 25.12 -8.00
C THR A 181 -21.63 26.41 -7.50
N THR A 182 -21.24 27.29 -8.42
CA THR A 182 -20.87 28.66 -8.11
C THR A 182 -22.11 29.35 -7.55
N SER A 183 -22.19 29.39 -6.23
CA SER A 183 -23.05 30.31 -5.51
C SER A 183 -22.50 31.73 -5.71
N THR A 184 -22.83 32.36 -6.83
CA THR A 184 -22.72 33.81 -6.99
C THR A 184 -23.81 34.46 -6.13
N GLY A 185 -23.48 34.71 -4.86
CA GLY A 185 -24.30 35.52 -3.98
C GLY A 185 -24.12 36.99 -4.31
N SER A 186 -25.13 37.60 -4.92
CA SER A 186 -25.23 39.06 -5.02
C SER A 186 -25.50 39.68 -3.64
N ARG A 187 -24.71 40.68 -3.25
CA ARG A 187 -25.16 41.90 -2.59
C ARG A 187 -24.24 43.05 -2.96
#